data_AF-A0A953XNT9-F1
#
_entry.id   AF-A0A953XNT9-F1
#
_cell.length_a   1.000
_cell.length_b   1.000
_cell.length_c   1.000
_cell.angle_alpha   90.00
_cell.angle_beta   90.00
_cell.angle_gamma   90.00
#
_symmetry.space_group_name_H-M   'P 1'
#
loop_
_entity.id
_entity.type
_entity.pdbx_description
1 polymer ?
#
loop_
_entity_poly.entity_id
_entity_poly.type
_entity_poly.pdbx_seq_one_letter_code
_entity_poly.pdbx_strand_id
1 'polypeptide(L)'
;MFDPFTLPAAEQEAVRRDVHALYMQWGGDDIDRAIARDRKVLAEHERELDHVTTLPFDKPYRWRIAPSVGLRAEKDLERQKKRRAELMAECGEHIMRERGHAASPTAPSEVTHGGPQGSPGGAFGDQVQQLSALLARAVDAVHNHEQRQERAEASPPAEPAVA
;
A
#
# COMPACT_ATOMS: atom_id res chain seq x y z
N MET A 1 -23.25 17.28 19.79
CA MET A 1 -23.01 16.22 18.78
C MET A 1 -21.59 16.45 18.28
N PHE A 2 -20.64 15.71 18.85
CA PHE A 2 -19.22 15.77 18.49
C PHE A 2 -19.07 14.87 17.27
N ASP A 3 -18.54 15.40 16.16
CA ASP A 3 -18.22 14.59 14.98
C ASP A 3 -16.88 13.90 15.23
N PRO A 4 -16.83 12.57 15.44
CA PRO A 4 -15.62 11.89 15.90
C PRO A 4 -14.61 11.62 14.78
N PHE A 5 -14.82 12.14 13.56
CA PHE A 5 -14.20 11.56 12.35
C PHE A 5 -13.17 12.38 11.58
N THR A 6 -12.69 13.50 12.12
CA THR A 6 -11.49 14.13 11.56
C THR A 6 -10.55 14.52 12.68
N LEU A 7 -9.55 13.66 12.92
CA LEU A 7 -8.33 14.12 13.60
C LEU A 7 -7.89 15.43 12.91
N PRO A 8 -7.52 16.48 13.64
CA PRO A 8 -6.96 17.70 13.08
C PRO A 8 -5.86 17.34 12.06
N ALA A 9 -5.74 18.08 10.97
CA ALA A 9 -4.75 17.76 9.92
C ALA A 9 -3.32 17.60 10.46
N ALA A 10 -2.97 18.36 11.50
CA ALA A 10 -1.70 18.23 12.21
C ALA A 10 -1.51 16.88 12.90
N GLU A 11 -2.58 16.31 13.45
CA GLU A 11 -2.55 15.02 14.13
C GLU A 11 -2.53 13.85 13.14
N GLN A 12 -3.24 13.97 12.01
CA GLN A 12 -3.14 13.02 10.90
C GLN A 12 -1.70 12.96 10.35
N GLU A 13 -1.09 14.12 10.15
CA GLU A 13 0.29 14.22 9.68
C GLU A 13 1.28 13.64 10.69
N ALA A 14 1.07 13.85 11.99
CA ALA A 14 1.88 13.25 13.04
C ALA A 14 1.77 11.71 13.04
N VAL A 15 0.56 11.16 12.91
CA VAL A 15 0.37 9.71 12.81
C VAL A 15 1.05 9.15 11.57
N ARG A 16 0.93 9.82 10.41
CA ARG A 16 1.60 9.36 9.17
C ARG A 16 3.11 9.29 9.30
N ARG A 17 3.72 10.29 9.97
CA ARG A 17 5.16 10.29 10.23
C ARG A 17 5.58 9.15 11.14
N ASP A 18 4.84 8.91 12.22
CA ASP A 18 5.16 7.83 13.16
C ASP A 18 5.00 6.45 12.52
N VAL A 19 3.93 6.25 11.73
CA VAL A 19 3.71 5.02 10.96
C VAL A 19 4.86 4.80 9.97
N HIS A 20 5.27 5.85 9.26
CA HIS A 20 6.39 5.74 8.32
C HIS A 20 7.72 5.47 9.04
N ALA A 21 7.97 6.11 10.19
CA ALA A 21 9.17 5.86 10.99
C ALA A 21 9.22 4.40 11.48
N LEU A 22 8.10 3.88 11.97
CA LEU A 22 7.97 2.50 12.41
C LEU A 22 8.12 1.51 11.24
N TYR A 23 7.52 1.81 10.09
CA TYR A 23 7.69 1.05 8.85
C TYR A 23 9.16 0.92 8.46
N MET A 24 9.91 2.02 8.50
CA MET A 24 11.34 2.00 8.21
C MET A 24 12.11 1.18 9.25
N GLN A 25 11.76 1.28 10.52
CA GLN A 25 12.37 0.50 11.59
C GLN A 25 12.12 -1.01 11.43
N TRP A 26 10.94 -1.41 10.92
CA TRP A 26 10.56 -2.81 10.71
C TRP A 26 11.05 -3.40 9.38
N GLY A 27 11.96 -2.70 8.68
CA GLY A 27 12.58 -3.20 7.46
C GLY A 27 11.83 -2.80 6.18
N GLY A 28 11.01 -1.76 6.23
CA GLY A 28 10.34 -1.19 5.06
C GLY A 28 11.30 -0.77 3.94
N ASP A 29 12.50 -0.31 4.29
CA ASP A 29 13.55 0.06 3.33
C ASP A 29 13.96 -1.10 2.40
N ASP A 30 13.98 -2.34 2.89
CA ASP A 30 14.27 -3.50 2.03
C ASP A 30 13.14 -3.77 1.01
N ILE A 31 11.89 -3.53 1.41
CA ILE A 31 10.72 -3.68 0.54
C ILE A 31 10.75 -2.59 -0.53
N ASP A 32 10.99 -1.34 -0.14
CA ASP A 32 11.07 -0.22 -1.08
C ASP A 32 12.24 -0.36 -2.06
N ARG A 33 13.41 -0.84 -1.59
CA ARG A 33 14.54 -1.19 -2.47
C ARG A 33 14.22 -2.31 -3.45
N ALA A 34 13.49 -3.35 -3.01
CA ALA A 34 13.06 -4.42 -3.89
C ALA A 34 12.09 -3.91 -4.98
N ILE A 35 11.10 -3.11 -4.59
CA ILE A 35 10.16 -2.46 -5.52
C ILE A 35 10.91 -1.60 -6.55
N ALA A 36 11.88 -0.80 -6.12
CA ALA A 36 12.67 0.04 -7.03
C ALA A 36 13.49 -0.79 -8.03
N ARG A 37 14.06 -1.92 -7.57
CA ARG A 37 14.79 -2.85 -8.43
C ARG A 37 13.88 -3.49 -9.48
N ASP A 38 12.73 -4.01 -9.07
CA ASP A 38 11.81 -4.70 -9.98
C ASP A 38 11.24 -3.73 -11.02
N ARG A 39 10.88 -2.50 -10.60
CA ARG A 39 10.48 -1.42 -11.52
C ARG A 39 11.55 -1.13 -12.58
N LYS A 40 12.82 -1.09 -12.18
CA LYS A 40 13.93 -0.87 -13.13
C LYS A 40 14.05 -2.00 -14.15
N VAL A 41 13.97 -3.25 -13.69
CA VAL A 41 14.01 -4.43 -14.58
C VAL A 41 12.85 -4.41 -15.57
N LEU A 42 11.64 -4.07 -15.11
CA LEU A 42 10.47 -3.98 -15.98
C LEU A 42 10.59 -2.86 -17.00
N ALA A 43 11.07 -1.68 -16.61
CA ALA A 43 11.29 -0.57 -17.55
C ALA A 43 12.33 -0.91 -18.63
N GLU A 44 13.39 -1.65 -18.28
CA GLU A 44 14.35 -2.16 -19.26
C GLU A 44 13.73 -3.23 -20.17
N HIS A 45 12.89 -4.11 -19.60
CA HIS A 45 12.18 -5.14 -20.33
C HIS A 45 11.18 -4.56 -21.35
N GLU A 46 10.38 -3.57 -20.95
CA GLU A 46 9.41 -2.89 -21.83
C GLU A 46 10.10 -2.23 -23.03
N ARG A 47 11.18 -1.48 -22.78
CA ARG A 47 11.99 -0.89 -23.86
C ARG A 47 12.56 -1.94 -24.81
N GLU A 48 12.90 -3.12 -24.28
CA GLU A 48 13.40 -4.23 -25.07
C GLU A 48 12.29 -4.89 -25.90
N LEU A 49 11.09 -5.07 -25.34
CA LEU A 49 9.92 -5.54 -26.08
C LEU A 49 9.58 -4.59 -27.22
N ASP A 50 9.50 -3.29 -26.96
CA ASP A 50 9.25 -2.26 -27.98
C ASP A 50 10.27 -2.38 -29.11
N HIS A 51 11.56 -2.52 -28.78
CA HIS A 51 12.59 -2.69 -29.78
C HIS A 51 12.42 -3.99 -30.60
N VAL A 52 12.17 -5.12 -29.95
CA VAL A 52 12.00 -6.42 -30.63
C VAL A 52 10.83 -6.41 -31.60
N THR A 53 9.74 -5.69 -31.28
CA THR A 53 8.59 -5.59 -32.20
C THR A 53 8.90 -4.88 -33.52
N THR A 54 10.00 -4.10 -33.57
CA THR A 54 10.45 -3.42 -34.79
C THR A 54 11.42 -4.24 -35.64
N LEU A 55 11.91 -5.37 -35.12
CA LEU A 55 12.90 -6.20 -35.79
C LEU A 55 12.23 -7.25 -36.70
N PRO A 56 12.87 -7.60 -37.83
CA PRO A 56 12.36 -8.66 -38.68
C PRO A 56 12.56 -10.03 -38.02
N PHE A 57 11.54 -10.89 -38.09
CA PHE A 57 11.49 -12.20 -37.42
C PHE A 57 12.57 -13.20 -37.86
N ASP A 58 13.22 -12.96 -39.00
CA ASP A 58 14.26 -13.80 -39.57
C ASP A 58 15.64 -13.59 -38.90
N LYS A 59 15.79 -12.53 -38.09
CA LYS A 59 17.03 -12.22 -37.39
C LYS A 59 16.99 -12.68 -35.93
N PRO A 60 18.01 -13.42 -35.47
CA PRO A 60 18.10 -13.77 -34.05
C PRO A 60 18.31 -12.52 -33.19
N TYR A 61 17.54 -12.41 -32.10
CA TYR A 61 17.65 -11.32 -31.14
C TYR A 61 18.32 -11.77 -29.84
N ARG A 62 19.24 -10.95 -29.33
CA ARG A 62 19.90 -11.18 -28.03
C ARG A 62 19.26 -10.31 -26.96
N TRP A 63 18.44 -10.94 -26.12
CA TRP A 63 17.80 -10.31 -24.97
C TRP A 63 18.82 -9.87 -23.92
N ARG A 64 18.67 -8.65 -23.42
CA ARG A 64 19.32 -8.15 -22.21
C ARG A 64 18.57 -8.62 -20.97
N ILE A 65 17.24 -8.55 -21.02
CA ILE A 65 16.31 -9.08 -20.02
C ILE A 65 15.46 -10.13 -20.70
N ALA A 66 15.71 -11.41 -20.39
CA ALA A 66 14.90 -12.50 -20.92
C ALA A 66 13.42 -12.32 -20.51
N PRO A 67 12.44 -12.67 -21.38
CA PRO A 67 11.02 -12.53 -21.05
C PRO A 67 10.59 -13.21 -19.75
N SER A 68 11.22 -14.35 -19.42
CA SER A 68 10.99 -15.05 -18.14
C SER A 68 11.45 -14.26 -16.91
N VAL A 69 12.47 -13.40 -17.06
CA VAL A 69 12.94 -12.49 -16.01
C VAL A 69 11.96 -11.32 -15.84
N GLY A 70 11.48 -10.75 -16.95
CA GLY A 70 10.43 -9.73 -16.93
C GLY A 70 9.17 -10.21 -16.21
N LEU A 71 8.65 -11.38 -16.58
CA LEU A 71 7.48 -11.99 -15.93
C LEU A 71 7.70 -12.26 -14.42
N ARG A 72 8.93 -12.63 -14.03
CA ARG A 72 9.25 -12.83 -12.61
C ARG A 72 9.25 -11.50 -11.85
N ALA A 73 9.90 -10.47 -12.41
CA ALA A 73 9.95 -9.14 -11.82
C ALA A 73 8.56 -8.53 -11.65
N GLU A 74 7.63 -8.78 -12.58
CA GLU A 74 6.23 -8.34 -12.47
C GLU A 74 5.54 -8.96 -11.25
N LYS A 75 5.64 -10.29 -11.10
CA LYS A 75 5.06 -11.01 -9.96
C LYS A 75 5.71 -10.62 -8.63
N ASP A 76 7.02 -10.42 -8.64
CA ASP A 76 7.76 -10.01 -7.44
C ASP A 76 7.36 -8.58 -7.05
N LEU A 77 7.22 -7.66 -8.01
CA LEU A 77 6.74 -6.30 -7.77
C LEU A 77 5.34 -6.27 -7.14
N GLU A 78 4.39 -7.04 -7.69
CA GLU A 78 3.04 -7.15 -7.12
C GLU A 78 3.08 -7.67 -5.68
N ARG A 79 3.88 -8.70 -5.44
CA ARG A 79 4.08 -9.27 -4.10
C ARG A 79 4.67 -8.26 -3.13
N GLN A 80 5.70 -7.50 -3.53
CA GLN A 80 6.32 -6.50 -2.66
C GLN A 80 5.38 -5.32 -2.39
N LYS A 81 4.59 -4.88 -3.38
CA LYS A 81 3.55 -3.85 -3.16
C LYS A 81 2.52 -4.30 -2.14
N LYS A 82 2.05 -5.55 -2.24
CA LYS A 82 1.14 -6.13 -1.25
C LYS A 82 1.78 -6.17 0.14
N ARG A 83 3.01 -6.66 0.24
CA ARG A 83 3.76 -6.71 1.51
C ARG A 83 4.00 -5.32 2.11
N ARG A 84 4.28 -4.31 1.29
CA ARG A 84 4.40 -2.90 1.71
C ARG A 84 3.10 -2.40 2.33
N ALA A 85 1.97 -2.67 1.68
CA ALA A 85 0.65 -2.26 2.17
C ALA A 85 0.30 -2.96 3.49
N GLU A 86 0.56 -4.27 3.59
CA GLU A 86 0.38 -5.05 4.82
C GLU A 86 1.22 -4.48 5.97
N LEU A 87 2.51 -4.25 5.75
CA LEU A 87 3.41 -3.72 6.79
C LEU A 87 3.02 -2.30 7.22
N MET A 88 2.63 -1.44 6.27
CA MET A 88 2.12 -0.09 6.57
C MET A 88 0.83 -0.13 7.40
N ALA A 89 -0.08 -1.07 7.11
CA ALA A 89 -1.29 -1.26 7.89
C ALA A 89 -0.98 -1.75 9.31
N GLU A 90 -0.09 -2.73 9.47
CA GLU A 90 0.36 -3.22 10.78
C GLU A 90 1.01 -2.11 11.62
N CYS A 91 1.86 -1.28 11.01
CA CYS A 91 2.44 -0.10 11.67
C CYS A 91 1.36 0.91 12.07
N GLY A 92 0.37 1.15 11.20
CA GLY A 92 -0.79 1.99 11.47
C GLY A 92 -1.58 1.52 12.70
N GLU A 93 -1.91 0.24 12.74
CA GLU A 93 -2.62 -0.36 13.87
C GLU A 93 -1.81 -0.28 15.17
N HIS A 94 -0.49 -0.46 15.10
CA HIS A 94 0.40 -0.36 16.25
C HIS A 94 0.39 1.06 16.83
N ILE A 95 0.63 2.08 16.01
CA ILE A 95 0.65 3.49 16.44
C ILE A 95 -0.70 3.93 16.98
N MET A 96 -1.80 3.53 16.34
CA MET A 96 -3.15 3.83 16.87
C MET A 96 -3.39 3.15 18.21
N ARG A 97 -2.87 1.93 18.41
CA ARG A 97 -2.96 1.23 19.70
C ARG A 97 -2.16 1.91 20.80
N GLU A 98 -0.93 2.30 20.52
CA GLU A 98 -0.06 3.00 21.48
C GLU A 98 -0.62 4.36 21.90
N ARG A 99 -1.22 5.10 20.96
CA ARG A 99 -1.84 6.41 21.22
C ARG A 99 -3.19 6.33 21.94
N GLY A 100 -3.64 5.14 22.33
CA GLY A 100 -4.92 4.94 23.01
C GLY A 100 -6.13 5.08 22.09
N HIS A 101 -5.91 5.07 20.76
CA HIS A 101 -6.97 4.97 19.75
C HIS A 101 -7.31 3.52 19.39
N ALA A 102 -6.70 2.53 20.05
CA ALA A 102 -7.11 1.14 19.90
C ALA A 102 -8.52 0.91 20.45
N ALA A 103 -9.40 0.40 19.60
CA ALA A 103 -10.41 -0.55 20.04
C ALA A 103 -9.68 -1.72 20.71
N SER A 104 -9.91 -1.89 22.02
CA SER A 104 -9.30 -2.93 22.84
C SER A 104 -9.51 -4.31 22.20
N PRO A 105 -8.45 -5.09 21.91
CA PRO A 105 -8.61 -6.50 21.58
C PRO A 105 -8.93 -7.21 22.89
N THR A 106 -10.17 -7.67 23.04
CA THR A 106 -10.57 -8.55 24.14
C THR A 106 -9.59 -9.73 24.18
N ALA A 107 -8.78 -9.80 25.23
CA ALA A 107 -7.81 -10.85 25.46
C ALA A 107 -8.50 -12.24 25.49
N PRO A 108 -7.81 -13.33 25.09
CA PRO A 108 -8.39 -14.66 25.19
C PRO A 108 -8.33 -15.11 26.66
N SER A 109 -9.42 -14.93 27.40
CA SER A 109 -9.60 -15.63 28.67
C SER A 109 -10.09 -17.03 28.39
N GLU A 110 -9.18 -17.98 28.48
CA GLU A 110 -9.52 -19.39 28.60
C GLU A 110 -10.09 -19.68 30.01
N VAL A 111 -10.95 -20.71 30.06
CA VAL A 111 -11.49 -21.44 31.22
C VAL A 111 -12.68 -20.83 31.98
N THR A 112 -13.89 -21.36 31.74
CA THR A 112 -14.59 -22.33 32.64
C THR A 112 -16.13 -22.28 32.45
N HIS A 113 -16.68 -23.46 32.18
CA HIS A 113 -18.07 -23.97 32.27
C HIS A 113 -19.29 -23.04 32.47
N GLY A 114 -20.32 -23.29 31.64
CA GLY A 114 -21.74 -23.17 32.00
C GLY A 114 -22.53 -22.18 31.14
N GLY A 115 -23.37 -22.69 30.21
CA GLY A 115 -24.40 -21.85 29.56
C GLY A 115 -25.65 -21.68 30.45
N PRO A 116 -26.76 -21.07 29.96
CA PRO A 116 -26.90 -20.15 28.83
C PRO A 116 -27.57 -18.81 29.24
N GLN A 117 -27.72 -17.90 28.26
CA GLN A 117 -28.56 -16.69 28.21
C GLN A 117 -27.95 -15.35 28.64
N GLY A 118 -27.87 -14.47 27.63
CA GLY A 118 -27.67 -13.04 27.76
C GLY A 118 -27.06 -12.46 26.49
N SER A 119 -27.88 -12.17 25.47
CA SER A 119 -27.45 -11.33 24.34
C SER A 119 -27.12 -9.92 24.83
N PRO A 120 -25.96 -9.36 24.43
CA PRO A 120 -25.97 -8.04 23.81
C PRO A 120 -24.97 -8.02 22.64
N GLY A 121 -25.38 -8.52 21.47
CA GLY A 121 -24.49 -8.64 20.30
C GLY A 121 -25.07 -7.90 19.10
N GLY A 122 -24.86 -6.59 19.01
CA GLY A 122 -25.30 -5.79 17.86
C GLY A 122 -24.39 -4.60 17.52
N ALA A 123 -23.85 -3.91 18.53
CA ALA A 123 -23.08 -2.69 18.28
C ALA A 123 -21.59 -2.92 17.92
N PHE A 124 -21.00 -4.03 18.38
CA PHE A 124 -19.55 -4.25 18.24
C PHE A 124 -19.15 -4.76 16.85
N GLY A 125 -20.02 -5.55 16.20
CA GLY A 125 -19.81 -6.03 14.83
C GLY A 125 -19.84 -4.88 13.81
N ASP A 126 -20.77 -3.95 13.99
CA ASP A 126 -20.90 -2.78 13.13
C ASP A 126 -19.68 -1.85 13.25
N GLN A 127 -19.12 -1.70 14.45
CA GLN A 127 -17.96 -0.83 14.68
C GLN A 127 -16.66 -1.40 14.06
N VAL A 128 -16.45 -2.72 14.15
CA VAL A 128 -15.30 -3.39 13.51
C VAL A 128 -15.43 -3.37 11.99
N GLN A 129 -16.64 -3.54 11.45
CA GLN A 129 -16.88 -3.40 10.01
C GLN A 129 -16.73 -1.96 9.52
N GLN A 130 -17.08 -0.96 10.33
CA GLN A 130 -16.84 0.44 10.01
C GLN A 130 -15.34 0.78 9.99
N LEU A 131 -14.57 0.28 10.95
CA LEU A 131 -13.12 0.49 10.99
C LEU A 131 -12.39 -0.19 9.84
N SER A 132 -12.79 -1.41 9.46
CA SER A 132 -12.21 -2.08 8.28
C SER A 132 -12.56 -1.34 6.98
N ALA A 133 -13.78 -0.81 6.86
CA ALA A 133 -14.18 0.02 5.72
C ALA A 133 -13.42 1.36 5.66
N LEU A 134 -13.06 1.94 6.80
CA LEU A 134 -12.27 3.17 6.88
C LEU A 134 -10.80 2.95 6.51
N LEU A 135 -10.20 1.85 6.98
CA LEU A 135 -8.84 1.46 6.60
C LEU A 135 -8.75 1.18 5.10
N ALA A 136 -9.73 0.45 4.54
CA ALA A 136 -9.79 0.22 3.09
C ALA A 136 -9.88 1.53 2.30
N ARG A 137 -10.73 2.48 2.72
CA ARG A 137 -10.86 3.78 2.06
C ARG A 137 -9.62 4.67 2.21
N ALA A 138 -8.93 4.59 3.34
CA ALA A 138 -7.69 5.34 3.55
C ALA A 138 -6.56 4.82 2.65
N VAL A 139 -6.45 3.49 2.51
CA VAL A 139 -5.51 2.84 1.58
C VAL A 139 -5.84 3.21 0.13
N ASP A 140 -7.12 3.15 -0.26
CA ASP A 140 -7.56 3.55 -1.60
C ASP A 140 -7.31 5.04 -1.88
N ALA A 141 -7.47 5.91 -0.88
CA ALA A 141 -7.21 7.34 -1.02
C ALA A 141 -5.71 7.63 -1.19
N VAL A 142 -4.84 6.91 -0.46
CA VAL A 142 -3.38 7.00 -0.63
C VAL A 142 -2.96 6.50 -2.00
N HIS A 143 -3.50 5.35 -2.44
CA HIS A 143 -3.21 4.81 -3.76
C HIS A 143 -3.66 5.75 -4.90
N ASN A 144 -4.85 6.35 -4.78
CA ASN A 144 -5.33 7.34 -5.74
C ASN A 144 -4.51 8.64 -5.72
N HIS A 145 -3.98 9.04 -4.57
CA HIS A 145 -3.12 10.22 -4.46
C HIS A 145 -1.76 9.99 -5.15
N GLU A 146 -1.14 8.83 -4.94
CA GLU A 146 0.09 8.43 -5.64
C GLU A 146 -0.13 8.38 -7.16
N GLN A 147 -1.23 7.78 -7.64
CA GLN A 147 -1.55 7.78 -9.07
C GLN A 147 -1.78 9.18 -9.67
N ARG A 148 -2.33 10.12 -8.90
CA ARG A 148 -2.49 11.52 -9.33
C ARG A 148 -1.17 12.25 -9.41
N GLN A 149 -0.23 11.98 -8.50
CA GLN A 149 1.11 12.53 -8.56
C GLN A 149 1.89 11.98 -9.76
N GLU A 150 1.83 10.67 -10.00
CA GLU A 150 2.46 10.04 -11.18
C GLU A 150 1.89 10.59 -12.50
N ARG A 151 0.58 10.88 -12.57
CA ARG A 151 -0.04 11.54 -13.74
C ARG A 151 0.32 13.01 -13.89
N ALA A 152 0.53 13.73 -12.78
CA ALA A 152 0.93 15.13 -12.81
C ALA A 152 2.38 15.28 -13.28
N GLU A 153 3.26 14.35 -12.91
CA GLU A 153 4.66 14.32 -13.38
C GLU A 153 4.80 13.82 -14.82
N ALA A 154 3.85 13.01 -15.30
CA ALA A 154 3.81 12.54 -16.69
C ALA A 154 3.21 13.55 -17.69
N SER A 155 2.74 14.72 -17.24
CA SER A 155 2.18 15.75 -18.13
C SER A 155 3.28 16.75 -18.53
N PRO A 156 3.67 16.83 -19.83
CA PRO A 156 4.70 17.78 -20.26
C PRO A 156 4.21 19.23 -20.11
N PRO A 157 5.08 20.19 -19.78
CA PRO A 157 4.70 21.59 -19.70
C PRO A 157 4.21 22.05 -21.08
N ALA A 158 3.00 22.60 -21.12
CA ALA A 158 2.46 23.26 -22.30
C ALA A 158 3.42 24.37 -22.72
N GLU A 159 3.93 24.28 -23.94
CA GLU A 159 4.76 25.33 -24.54
C GLU A 159 3.99 26.67 -24.51
N PRO A 160 4.60 27.76 -24.04
CA PRO A 160 3.98 29.07 -24.17
C PRO A 160 3.92 29.41 -25.66
N ALA A 161 2.70 29.61 -26.17
CA ALA A 161 2.45 30.13 -27.51
C ALA A 161 3.21 31.45 -27.68
N VAL A 162 4.24 31.41 -28.52
CA VAL A 162 4.98 32.59 -28.98
C VAL A 162 4.04 33.40 -29.87
N ALA A 163 3.78 34.65 -29.48
CA ALA A 163 3.13 35.67 -30.28
C ALA A 163 4.15 36.78 -30.59
#